data_AF-A0A7C4VSW1-F1
#
_entry.id   AF-A0A7C4VSW1-F1
#
_cell.length_a   1.000
_cell.length_b   1.000
_cell.length_c   1.000
_cell.angle_alpha   90.00
_cell.angle_beta   90.00
_cell.angle_gamma   90.00
#
_symmetry.space_group_name_H-M   'P 1'
#
loop_
_entity.id
_entity.type
_entity.pdbx_description
1 polymer ?
#
loop_
_entity_poly.entity_id
_entity_poly.type
_entity_poly.pdbx_seq_one_letter_code
_entity_poly.pdbx_strand_id
1 'polypeptide(L)'
;MSGRTWKVQGDKTEEIKKYLIEHGGVEEKVTSVHEEWKIRFSDSVFIYYKTGTLYSTPSNSLDPAVDNAWNFIDSLAGRYVAPSKDFLIGLDETGKGEIIGHIVLAGIVFPKEIFHQMDLVIGPADTKKKHDFNYWDDLFRKIDHFRELGFDFIIETIPPWEVDKYNINKIMDVVYQRILSQFFRKIPMDKCRIVIDDYGVGPTLNRFLNFLKQQNAEAIVAHDADEKYLEAKIASLISKRRREEFIKKINDSPEFQINGLSVGSGNAGDLETINWLKKWHSARRKWPWFVKTSFKTVREIEGKGTKVQKLTPPIRESLLSKEFIDEFNKGRLSVEALSVICPNCGDANKSVTFAIFEEKGKKVSGAKCPSCKKLINDAGITLRYYCGYALPDSSIIRRGLISKDLESSRFFEGFTIVIPAVVRKECDVGAGKKEFERLSEFASKGRIKLETIGRVEEIPDAFSSVERDERIVSSALEYNAILITADDSMKLYSISKNVFTMFI
;
A
#
# COMPACT_ATOMS: atom_id res chain seq x y z
N MET A 1 4.20 21.89 -22.63
CA MET A 1 3.38 20.67 -22.53
C MET A 1 4.30 19.46 -22.70
N SER A 2 4.26 18.48 -21.80
CA SER A 2 5.09 17.25 -21.91
C SER A 2 4.64 16.37 -23.07
N GLY A 3 5.57 15.61 -23.66
CA GLY A 3 5.27 14.71 -24.76
C GLY A 3 4.20 13.67 -24.40
N ARG A 4 3.49 13.17 -25.41
CA ARG A 4 2.37 12.24 -25.26
C ARG A 4 2.53 11.01 -26.14
N THR A 5 2.01 9.88 -25.68
CA THR A 5 2.05 8.61 -26.41
C THR A 5 0.65 8.01 -26.45
N TRP A 6 0.28 7.45 -27.60
CA TRP A 6 -0.98 6.76 -27.83
C TRP A 6 -0.73 5.39 -28.46
N LYS A 7 -1.71 4.50 -28.29
CA LYS A 7 -1.81 3.26 -29.06
C LYS A 7 -2.89 3.42 -30.10
N VAL A 8 -2.49 3.48 -31.37
CA VAL A 8 -3.36 3.72 -32.51
C VAL A 8 -3.25 2.51 -33.45
N GLN A 9 -4.40 1.99 -33.88
CA GLN A 9 -4.46 0.87 -34.81
C GLN A 9 -5.53 1.11 -35.87
N GLY A 10 -5.32 0.50 -37.03
CA GLY A 10 -6.30 0.50 -38.12
C GLY A 10 -6.42 1.84 -38.84
N ASP A 11 -7.63 2.13 -39.27
CA ASP A 11 -8.06 3.33 -40.01
C ASP A 11 -7.80 4.65 -39.26
N LYS A 12 -7.83 4.61 -37.92
CA LYS A 12 -7.57 5.79 -37.06
C LYS A 12 -6.22 6.45 -37.30
N THR A 13 -5.19 5.69 -37.68
CA THR A 13 -3.86 6.23 -37.96
C THR A 13 -3.89 7.17 -39.16
N GLU A 14 -4.59 6.79 -40.23
CA GLU A 14 -4.73 7.61 -41.43
C GLU A 14 -5.58 8.85 -41.15
N GLU A 15 -6.62 8.71 -40.32
CA GLU A 15 -7.44 9.85 -39.89
C GLU A 15 -6.63 10.89 -39.11
N ILE A 16 -5.78 10.45 -38.16
CA ILE A 16 -4.87 11.33 -37.42
C ILE A 16 -3.86 11.99 -38.36
N LYS A 17 -3.25 11.20 -39.25
CA LYS A 17 -2.27 11.70 -40.23
C LYS A 17 -2.89 12.81 -41.09
N LYS A 18 -4.11 12.56 -41.58
CA LYS A 18 -4.88 13.51 -42.39
C LYS A 18 -5.19 14.79 -41.60
N TYR A 19 -5.70 14.66 -40.38
CA TYR A 19 -5.99 15.82 -39.52
C TYR A 19 -4.75 16.70 -39.33
N LEU A 20 -3.59 16.11 -39.00
CA LEU A 20 -2.35 16.85 -38.79
C LEU A 20 -1.92 17.60 -40.05
N ILE A 21 -1.99 16.98 -41.23
CA ILE A 21 -1.64 17.62 -42.50
C ILE A 21 -2.63 18.74 -42.87
N GLU A 22 -3.93 18.51 -42.72
CA GLU A 22 -4.96 19.51 -43.02
C GLU A 22 -4.83 20.77 -42.14
N HIS A 23 -4.28 20.63 -40.95
CA HIS A 23 -4.03 21.73 -40.02
C HIS A 23 -2.59 22.30 -40.11
N GLY A 24 -1.86 22.00 -41.20
CA GLY A 24 -0.55 22.62 -41.49
C GLY A 24 0.67 21.80 -41.06
N GLY A 25 0.50 20.52 -40.73
CA GLY A 25 1.59 19.59 -40.47
C GLY A 25 2.40 19.27 -41.72
N VAL A 26 3.71 19.13 -41.57
CA VAL A 26 4.65 18.82 -42.66
C VAL A 26 5.26 17.46 -42.43
N GLU A 27 5.15 16.58 -43.41
CA GLU A 27 5.74 15.24 -43.36
C GLU A 27 7.28 15.33 -43.40
N GLU A 28 7.94 14.64 -42.47
CA GLU A 28 9.39 14.52 -42.40
C GLU A 28 9.84 13.12 -42.83
N LYS A 29 11.10 13.03 -43.26
CA LYS A 29 11.72 11.72 -43.53
C LYS A 29 11.80 10.90 -42.25
N VAL A 30 11.35 9.66 -42.33
CA VAL A 30 11.56 8.65 -41.27
C VAL A 30 13.05 8.39 -41.11
N THR A 31 13.50 8.35 -39.85
CA THR A 31 14.91 8.24 -39.46
C THR A 31 15.27 6.85 -38.93
N SER A 32 14.27 6.06 -38.56
CA SER A 32 14.42 4.70 -38.02
C SER A 32 13.58 3.68 -38.79
N VAL A 33 14.06 2.45 -38.91
CA VAL A 33 13.35 1.34 -39.57
C VAL A 33 12.04 0.95 -38.88
N HIS A 34 11.88 1.37 -37.62
CA HIS A 34 10.69 1.13 -36.81
C HIS A 34 9.61 2.21 -36.98
N GLU A 35 9.96 3.35 -37.59
CA GLU A 35 9.05 4.46 -37.88
C GLU A 35 8.30 4.19 -39.20
N GLU A 36 7.03 4.57 -39.23
CA GLU A 36 6.17 4.41 -40.41
C GLU A 36 5.88 5.77 -41.05
N TRP A 37 5.57 6.79 -40.25
CA TRP A 37 5.53 8.18 -40.69
C TRP A 37 5.92 9.14 -39.57
N LYS A 38 6.32 10.35 -39.97
CA LYS A 38 6.76 11.41 -39.08
C LYS A 38 6.22 12.75 -39.58
N ILE A 39 5.57 13.52 -38.72
CA ILE A 39 4.98 14.82 -39.07
C ILE A 39 5.46 15.86 -38.05
N ARG A 40 6.07 16.94 -38.54
CA ARG A 40 6.28 18.15 -37.74
C ARG A 40 5.00 18.98 -37.76
N PHE A 41 4.49 19.32 -36.59
CA PHE A 41 3.27 20.08 -36.41
C PHE A 41 3.51 21.16 -35.35
N SER A 42 3.51 22.43 -35.78
CA SER A 42 4.01 23.55 -34.98
C SER A 42 5.43 23.27 -34.43
N ASP A 43 5.62 23.29 -33.11
CA ASP A 43 6.89 23.01 -32.43
C ASP A 43 7.03 21.55 -31.96
N SER A 44 6.03 20.71 -32.22
CA SER A 44 6.04 19.28 -31.88
C SER A 44 6.25 18.40 -33.11
N VAL A 45 6.73 17.18 -32.87
CA VAL A 45 6.92 16.14 -33.88
C VAL A 45 6.13 14.91 -33.47
N PHE A 46 5.22 14.49 -34.35
CA PHE A 46 4.43 13.27 -34.24
C PHE A 46 5.11 12.15 -35.00
N ILE A 47 5.38 11.04 -34.33
CA ILE A 47 6.10 9.88 -34.85
C ILE A 47 5.22 8.66 -34.65
N TYR A 48 4.81 8.02 -35.75
CA TYR A 48 4.10 6.76 -35.69
C TYR A 48 5.04 5.60 -35.99
N TYR A 49 4.98 4.59 -35.14
CA TYR A 49 5.80 3.39 -35.22
C TYR A 49 4.99 2.20 -35.73
N LYS A 50 5.65 1.30 -36.45
CA LYS A 50 5.07 0.02 -36.94
C LYS A 50 4.48 -0.87 -35.84
N THR A 51 4.80 -0.58 -34.57
CA THR A 51 4.23 -1.24 -33.39
C THR A 51 2.82 -0.75 -33.02
N GLY A 52 2.25 0.20 -33.78
CA GLY A 52 0.97 0.86 -33.45
C GLY A 52 1.11 1.94 -32.37
N THR A 53 2.33 2.45 -32.14
CA THR A 53 2.58 3.50 -31.16
C THR A 53 2.67 4.84 -31.87
N LEU A 54 1.90 5.83 -31.43
CA LEU A 54 2.03 7.22 -31.86
C LEU A 54 2.67 8.01 -30.71
N TYR A 55 3.75 8.72 -30.97
CA TYR A 55 4.41 9.58 -30.00
C TYR A 55 4.47 11.03 -30.50
N SER A 56 4.11 11.98 -29.66
CA SER A 56 4.29 13.40 -29.88
C SER A 56 5.36 13.93 -28.92
N THR A 57 6.38 14.60 -29.47
CA THR A 57 7.39 15.27 -28.65
C THR A 57 6.76 16.39 -27.82
N PRO A 58 7.40 16.83 -26.71
CA PRO A 58 6.95 18.00 -25.97
C PRO A 58 6.77 19.23 -26.88
N SER A 59 5.74 20.03 -26.59
CA SER A 59 5.58 21.39 -27.14
C SER A 59 6.02 22.38 -26.08
N ASN A 60 7.09 23.11 -26.36
CA ASN A 60 7.69 24.09 -25.47
C ASN A 60 6.99 25.45 -25.59
N SER A 61 6.38 25.75 -26.74
CA SER A 61 5.66 27.00 -27.02
C SER A 61 4.28 27.07 -26.35
N LEU A 62 3.73 25.93 -25.92
CA LEU A 62 2.34 25.80 -25.44
C LEU A 62 1.31 26.19 -26.52
N ASP A 63 1.60 25.93 -27.79
CA ASP A 63 0.72 26.25 -28.90
C ASP A 63 -0.65 25.55 -28.77
N PRO A 64 -1.77 26.29 -28.75
CA PRO A 64 -3.12 25.71 -28.70
C PRO A 64 -3.42 24.74 -29.85
N ALA A 65 -2.78 24.90 -31.01
CA ALA A 65 -2.97 23.97 -32.13
C ALA A 65 -2.47 22.56 -31.78
N VAL A 66 -1.35 22.45 -31.06
CA VAL A 66 -0.81 21.16 -30.62
C VAL A 66 -1.73 20.52 -29.59
N ASP A 67 -2.27 21.31 -28.67
CA ASP A 67 -3.24 20.81 -27.68
C ASP A 67 -4.53 20.33 -28.34
N ASN A 68 -5.06 21.08 -29.32
CA ASN A 68 -6.21 20.65 -30.11
C ASN A 68 -5.95 19.35 -30.89
N ALA A 69 -4.75 19.19 -31.46
CA ALA A 69 -4.36 17.95 -32.13
C ALA A 69 -4.28 16.78 -31.14
N TRP A 70 -3.75 17.00 -29.94
CA TRP A 70 -3.74 15.98 -28.90
C TRP A 70 -5.15 15.59 -28.45
N ASN A 71 -6.05 16.56 -28.24
CA ASN A 71 -7.43 16.30 -27.87
C ASN A 71 -8.19 15.54 -28.97
N PHE A 72 -7.92 15.85 -30.24
CA PHE A 72 -8.45 15.09 -31.38
C PHE A 72 -7.95 13.64 -31.35
N ILE A 73 -6.65 13.42 -31.16
CA ILE A 73 -6.07 12.07 -31.07
C ILE A 73 -6.63 11.31 -29.86
N ASP A 74 -6.73 11.96 -28.69
CA ASP A 74 -7.32 11.37 -27.47
C ASP A 74 -8.77 10.90 -27.72
N SER A 75 -9.53 11.62 -28.56
CA SER A 75 -10.90 11.24 -28.93
C SER A 75 -10.97 10.00 -29.83
N LEU A 76 -9.94 9.78 -30.66
CA LEU A 76 -9.88 8.63 -31.58
C LEU A 76 -9.24 7.41 -30.94
N ALA A 77 -8.15 7.63 -30.20
CA ALA A 77 -7.31 6.59 -29.65
C ALA A 77 -6.86 7.01 -28.24
N GLY A 78 -7.62 6.60 -27.23
CA GLY A 78 -7.23 6.79 -25.83
C GLY A 78 -5.90 6.09 -25.52
N ARG A 79 -5.11 6.67 -24.62
CA ARG A 79 -3.87 6.06 -24.11
C ARG A 79 -4.13 4.76 -23.35
N TYR A 80 -5.24 4.74 -22.63
CA TYR A 80 -5.64 3.66 -21.74
C TYR A 80 -6.97 3.04 -22.19
N VAL A 81 -7.22 1.81 -21.73
CA VAL A 81 -8.51 1.14 -21.93
C VAL A 81 -9.61 1.93 -21.22
N ALA A 82 -10.60 2.39 -22.00
CA ALA A 82 -11.70 3.20 -21.52
C ALA A 82 -12.47 2.52 -20.38
N PRO A 83 -13.00 3.27 -19.40
CA PRO A 83 -13.79 2.72 -18.29
C PRO A 83 -14.99 1.89 -18.76
N SER A 84 -15.11 0.67 -18.26
CA SER A 84 -16.24 -0.25 -18.52
C SER A 84 -17.21 -0.33 -17.34
N LYS A 85 -16.83 0.26 -16.20
CA LYS A 85 -17.52 0.19 -14.90
C LYS A 85 -17.49 1.56 -14.22
N ASP A 86 -18.38 1.77 -13.26
CA ASP A 86 -18.54 3.09 -12.60
C ASP A 86 -17.34 3.43 -11.70
N PHE A 87 -16.72 2.42 -11.07
CA PHE A 87 -15.54 2.58 -10.23
C PHE A 87 -14.36 1.80 -10.79
N LEU A 88 -13.19 2.44 -10.80
CA LEU A 88 -11.95 1.89 -11.33
C LEU A 88 -10.97 1.70 -10.18
N ILE A 89 -10.51 0.46 -9.99
CA ILE A 89 -9.61 0.07 -8.91
C ILE A 89 -8.32 -0.44 -9.50
N GLY A 90 -7.19 0.15 -9.10
CA GLY A 90 -5.86 -0.28 -9.49
C GLY A 90 -5.10 -0.82 -8.31
N LEU A 91 -4.42 -1.95 -8.48
CA LEU A 91 -3.53 -2.55 -7.48
C LEU A 91 -2.14 -2.73 -8.10
N ASP A 92 -1.11 -2.22 -7.43
CA ASP A 92 0.29 -2.39 -7.84
C ASP A 92 1.24 -2.36 -6.63
N GLU A 93 2.38 -3.05 -6.74
CA GLU A 93 3.45 -3.00 -5.76
C GLU A 93 4.75 -2.42 -6.31
N THR A 94 5.59 -1.92 -5.42
CA THR A 94 6.95 -1.50 -5.76
C THR A 94 7.89 -1.88 -4.63
N GLY A 95 9.15 -2.18 -4.96
CA GLY A 95 10.16 -2.55 -3.97
C GLY A 95 10.33 -4.05 -3.82
N LYS A 96 9.62 -4.90 -4.56
CA LYS A 96 9.75 -6.37 -4.47
C LYS A 96 11.15 -6.87 -4.83
N GLY A 97 11.78 -6.29 -5.84
CA GLY A 97 13.08 -6.69 -6.39
C GLY A 97 14.29 -5.96 -5.81
N GLU A 98 14.07 -5.01 -4.91
CA GLU A 98 15.11 -4.10 -4.44
C GLU A 98 15.62 -4.45 -3.06
N ILE A 99 16.92 -4.24 -2.85
CA ILE A 99 17.65 -4.73 -1.66
C ILE A 99 17.28 -3.90 -0.43
N ILE A 100 16.97 -2.62 -0.64
CA ILE A 100 16.72 -1.64 0.42
C ILE A 100 15.25 -1.29 0.47
N GLY A 101 14.71 -1.22 1.69
CA GLY A 101 13.37 -0.73 1.99
C GLY A 101 12.29 -1.80 1.98
N HIS A 102 11.10 -1.38 2.35
CA HIS A 102 9.89 -2.21 2.36
C HIS A 102 9.40 -2.46 0.94
N ILE A 103 8.63 -3.54 0.75
CA ILE A 103 7.73 -3.63 -0.41
C ILE A 103 6.53 -2.75 -0.09
N VAL A 104 6.15 -1.86 -1.00
CA VAL A 104 5.00 -0.98 -0.88
C VAL A 104 3.92 -1.50 -1.80
N LEU A 105 2.73 -1.76 -1.27
CA LEU A 105 1.54 -2.13 -2.03
C LEU A 105 0.60 -0.93 -2.01
N ALA A 106 0.05 -0.57 -3.17
CA ALA A 106 -0.95 0.46 -3.28
C ALA A 106 -2.22 -0.14 -3.88
N GLY A 107 -3.35 0.20 -3.29
CA GLY A 107 -4.64 0.15 -3.95
C GLY A 107 -5.19 1.54 -4.11
N ILE A 108 -5.81 1.81 -5.25
CA ILE A 108 -6.44 3.08 -5.55
C ILE A 108 -7.86 2.82 -6.05
N VAL A 109 -8.75 3.79 -5.88
CA VAL A 109 -10.08 3.77 -6.46
C VAL A 109 -10.50 5.17 -6.90
N PHE A 110 -11.18 5.27 -8.05
CA PHE A 110 -11.82 6.50 -8.48
C PHE A 110 -13.03 6.24 -9.39
N PRO A 111 -13.99 7.19 -9.44
CA PRO A 111 -15.13 7.10 -10.34
C PRO A 111 -14.73 7.33 -11.81
N LYS A 112 -15.42 6.69 -12.75
CA LYS A 112 -15.15 6.83 -14.19
C LYS A 112 -15.28 8.28 -14.69
N GLU A 113 -16.09 9.09 -14.01
CA GLU A 113 -16.37 10.48 -14.37
C GLU A 113 -15.10 11.35 -14.36
N ILE A 114 -14.12 11.01 -13.51
CA ILE A 114 -12.84 11.74 -13.42
C ILE A 114 -11.70 11.08 -14.21
N PHE A 115 -11.98 10.01 -14.96
CA PHE A 115 -10.96 9.27 -15.72
C PHE A 115 -10.16 10.16 -16.67
N HIS A 116 -10.84 10.97 -17.48
CA HIS A 116 -10.16 11.83 -18.46
C HIS A 116 -9.32 12.91 -17.77
N GLN A 117 -9.82 13.50 -16.68
CA GLN A 117 -9.07 14.49 -15.90
C GLN A 117 -7.81 13.86 -15.28
N MET A 118 -7.90 12.63 -14.77
CA MET A 118 -6.75 11.88 -14.27
C MET A 118 -5.76 11.52 -15.38
N ASP A 119 -6.21 11.12 -16.56
CA ASP A 119 -5.34 10.81 -17.71
C ASP A 119 -4.54 12.04 -18.15
N LEU A 120 -5.17 13.22 -18.23
CA LEU A 120 -4.47 14.46 -18.56
C LEU A 120 -3.32 14.77 -17.60
N VAL A 121 -3.46 14.41 -16.31
CA VAL A 121 -2.45 14.63 -15.28
C VAL A 121 -1.38 13.54 -15.28
N ILE A 122 -1.79 12.27 -15.37
CA ILE A 122 -0.93 11.10 -15.13
C ILE A 122 -0.44 10.44 -16.41
N GLY A 123 -1.23 10.44 -17.46
CA GLY A 123 -0.87 9.85 -18.75
C GLY A 123 0.52 10.28 -19.20
N PRO A 124 0.82 11.59 -19.29
CA PRO A 124 2.13 12.10 -19.72
C PRO A 124 3.31 11.80 -18.77
N ALA A 125 3.06 11.26 -17.57
CA ALA A 125 4.12 11.00 -16.60
C ALA A 125 5.03 9.86 -17.06
N ASP A 126 6.34 10.14 -17.11
CA ASP A 126 7.36 9.11 -17.26
C ASP A 126 7.54 8.41 -15.90
N THR A 127 6.96 7.22 -15.75
CA THR A 127 7.08 6.43 -14.50
C THR A 127 8.09 5.29 -14.61
N LYS A 128 8.81 5.21 -15.73
CA LYS A 128 9.77 4.14 -16.04
C LYS A 128 11.21 4.59 -15.84
N LYS A 129 11.49 5.89 -15.96
CA LYS A 129 12.81 6.44 -15.65
C LYS A 129 13.00 6.66 -14.15
N LYS A 130 14.26 6.75 -13.74
CA LYS A 130 14.64 7.17 -12.40
C LYS A 130 14.33 8.65 -12.24
N HIS A 131 13.55 8.98 -11.22
CA HIS A 131 13.22 10.34 -10.83
C HIS A 131 13.53 10.54 -9.34
N ASP A 132 13.69 11.80 -8.92
CA ASP A 132 13.80 12.12 -7.50
C ASP A 132 12.42 12.09 -6.82
N PHE A 133 12.42 12.19 -5.50
CA PHE A 133 11.18 12.21 -4.72
C PHE A 133 10.25 13.38 -5.12
N ASN A 134 10.80 14.55 -5.47
CA ASN A 134 10.00 15.75 -5.75
C ASN A 134 9.13 15.55 -6.98
N TYR A 135 9.66 14.91 -8.04
CA TYR A 135 8.86 14.55 -9.22
C TYR A 135 7.62 13.71 -8.87
N TRP A 136 7.80 12.68 -8.04
CA TRP A 136 6.70 11.82 -7.60
C TRP A 136 5.72 12.56 -6.68
N ASP A 137 6.25 13.41 -5.80
CA ASP A 137 5.45 14.22 -4.88
C ASP A 137 4.60 15.24 -5.61
N ASP A 138 5.14 15.89 -6.65
CA ASP A 138 4.42 16.86 -7.48
C ASP A 138 3.28 16.19 -8.27
N LEU A 139 3.53 15.02 -8.86
CA LEU A 139 2.48 14.26 -9.54
C LEU A 139 1.39 13.82 -8.57
N PHE A 140 1.78 13.34 -7.39
CA PHE A 140 0.83 12.97 -6.36
C PHE A 140 -0.03 14.15 -5.93
N ARG A 141 0.58 15.31 -5.65
CA ARG A 141 -0.17 16.50 -5.25
C ARG A 141 -1.24 16.84 -6.28
N LYS A 142 -0.93 16.74 -7.58
CA LYS A 142 -1.92 16.98 -8.63
C LYS A 142 -3.10 16.01 -8.58
N ILE A 143 -2.88 14.72 -8.30
CA ILE A 143 -3.98 13.76 -8.19
C ILE A 143 -4.71 13.79 -6.85
N ASP A 144 -4.07 14.24 -5.77
CA ASP A 144 -4.66 14.31 -4.43
C ASP A 144 -5.85 15.30 -4.37
N HIS A 145 -5.87 16.30 -5.26
CA HIS A 145 -7.00 17.24 -5.41
C HIS A 145 -8.30 16.54 -5.84
N PHE A 146 -8.22 15.35 -6.45
CA PHE A 146 -9.40 14.59 -6.86
C PHE A 146 -10.06 13.82 -5.70
N ARG A 147 -9.54 13.90 -4.48
CA ARG A 147 -10.14 13.23 -3.31
C ARG A 147 -11.58 13.66 -3.06
N GLU A 148 -11.87 14.95 -3.23
CA GLU A 148 -13.22 15.50 -3.12
C GLU A 148 -14.17 14.97 -4.21
N LEU A 149 -13.61 14.48 -5.32
CA LEU A 149 -14.32 13.91 -6.45
C LEU A 149 -14.36 12.37 -6.40
N GLY A 150 -14.04 11.76 -5.25
CA GLY A 150 -14.17 10.32 -5.03
C GLY A 150 -12.91 9.50 -5.31
N PHE A 151 -11.75 10.14 -5.52
CA PHE A 151 -10.46 9.43 -5.51
C PHE A 151 -10.08 9.03 -4.08
N ASP A 152 -9.72 7.77 -3.87
CA ASP A 152 -9.17 7.30 -2.60
C ASP A 152 -8.06 6.28 -2.84
N PHE A 153 -7.20 6.08 -1.85
CA PHE A 153 -6.13 5.10 -1.93
C PHE A 153 -5.75 4.56 -0.56
N ILE A 154 -5.26 3.33 -0.56
CA ILE A 154 -4.72 2.63 0.60
C ILE A 154 -3.31 2.18 0.26
N ILE A 155 -2.36 2.48 1.15
CA ILE A 155 -0.97 2.03 1.03
C ILE A 155 -0.69 1.03 2.14
N GLU A 156 -0.09 -0.10 1.82
CA GLU A 156 0.39 -1.11 2.76
C GLU A 156 1.87 -1.43 2.53
N THR A 157 2.54 -2.00 3.53
CA THR A 157 3.96 -2.33 3.41
C THR A 157 4.29 -3.72 3.94
N ILE A 158 5.22 -4.40 3.26
CA ILE A 158 5.83 -5.65 3.71
C ILE A 158 7.29 -5.36 4.07
N PRO A 159 7.67 -5.43 5.35
CA PRO A 159 9.00 -5.10 5.80
C PRO A 159 10.08 -6.13 5.41
N PRO A 160 11.36 -5.71 5.32
CA PRO A 160 12.49 -6.56 4.92
C PRO A 160 12.63 -7.88 5.68
N TRP A 161 12.36 -7.91 6.98
CA TRP A 161 12.50 -9.14 7.78
C TRP A 161 11.44 -10.20 7.43
N GLU A 162 10.27 -9.80 6.93
CA GLU A 162 9.28 -10.72 6.40
C GLU A 162 9.67 -11.17 5.00
N VAL A 163 10.15 -10.25 4.15
CA VAL A 163 10.70 -10.60 2.83
C VAL A 163 11.85 -11.59 2.97
N ASP A 164 12.71 -11.42 3.98
CA ASP A 164 13.85 -12.28 4.24
C ASP A 164 13.45 -13.69 4.65
N LYS A 165 12.34 -13.83 5.38
CA LYS A 165 11.89 -15.09 5.97
C LYS A 165 10.87 -15.85 5.10
N TYR A 166 9.98 -15.15 4.42
CA TYR A 166 8.76 -15.73 3.86
C TYR A 166 8.64 -15.60 2.34
N ASN A 167 7.81 -16.48 1.76
CA ASN A 167 7.26 -16.26 0.43
C ASN A 167 6.16 -15.19 0.52
N ILE A 168 6.46 -14.03 -0.06
CA ILE A 168 5.66 -12.81 0.04
C ILE A 168 4.37 -12.84 -0.78
N ASN A 169 4.23 -13.72 -1.78
CA ASN A 169 3.02 -13.73 -2.63
C ASN A 169 1.77 -14.01 -1.80
N LYS A 170 1.84 -14.92 -0.82
CA LYS A 170 0.72 -15.18 0.11
C LYS A 170 0.39 -13.97 0.99
N ILE A 171 1.40 -13.14 1.33
CA ILE A 171 1.17 -11.91 2.08
C ILE A 171 0.44 -10.90 1.19
N MET A 172 0.93 -10.68 -0.04
CA MET A 172 0.36 -9.74 -1.00
C MET A 172 -1.09 -10.10 -1.33
N ASP A 173 -1.41 -11.39 -1.53
CA ASP A 173 -2.78 -11.85 -1.77
C ASP A 173 -3.76 -11.39 -0.68
N VAL A 174 -3.40 -11.63 0.59
CA VAL A 174 -4.26 -11.29 1.73
C VAL A 174 -4.37 -9.76 1.90
N VAL A 175 -3.27 -9.05 1.69
CA VAL A 175 -3.25 -7.58 1.77
C VAL A 175 -4.10 -6.95 0.67
N TYR A 176 -4.01 -7.40 -0.58
CA TYR A 176 -4.84 -6.89 -1.68
C TYR A 176 -6.32 -7.24 -1.49
N GLN A 177 -6.65 -8.45 -1.03
CA GLN A 177 -8.03 -8.79 -0.66
C GLN A 177 -8.58 -7.86 0.43
N ARG A 178 -7.75 -7.51 1.43
CA ARG A 178 -8.14 -6.57 2.49
C ARG A 178 -8.35 -5.16 1.96
N ILE A 179 -7.44 -4.66 1.12
CA ILE A 179 -7.55 -3.35 0.46
C ILE A 179 -8.87 -3.26 -0.33
N LEU A 180 -9.18 -4.28 -1.15
CA LEU A 180 -10.43 -4.35 -1.90
C LEU A 180 -11.65 -4.36 -0.96
N SER A 181 -11.61 -5.16 0.10
CA SER A 181 -12.69 -5.22 1.09
C SER A 181 -12.92 -3.87 1.79
N GLN A 182 -11.89 -3.06 1.97
CA GLN A 182 -12.04 -1.70 2.51
C GLN A 182 -12.70 -0.75 1.51
N PHE A 183 -12.35 -0.82 0.22
CA PHE A 183 -13.04 -0.04 -0.81
C PHE A 183 -14.51 -0.40 -0.91
N PHE A 184 -14.85 -1.68 -0.85
CA PHE A 184 -16.24 -2.18 -0.95
C PHE A 184 -17.17 -1.78 0.20
N ARG A 185 -16.64 -1.13 1.25
CA ARG A 185 -17.48 -0.50 2.27
C ARG A 185 -18.13 0.79 1.79
N LYS A 186 -17.50 1.46 0.83
CA LYS A 186 -17.92 2.77 0.31
C LYS A 186 -18.54 2.66 -1.08
N ILE A 187 -18.22 1.60 -1.84
CA ILE A 187 -18.64 1.43 -3.23
C ILE A 187 -19.22 0.03 -3.50
N PRO A 188 -20.17 -0.10 -4.43
CA PRO A 188 -20.76 -1.37 -4.81
C PRO A 188 -19.82 -2.22 -5.71
N MET A 189 -19.62 -3.49 -5.32
CA MET A 189 -18.69 -4.41 -5.99
C MET A 189 -19.03 -4.67 -7.47
N ASP A 190 -20.30 -4.83 -7.81
CA ASP A 190 -20.79 -5.15 -9.17
C ASP A 190 -20.54 -4.03 -10.19
N LYS A 191 -20.25 -2.83 -9.69
CA LYS A 191 -19.91 -1.64 -10.47
C LYS A 191 -18.42 -1.35 -10.53
N CYS A 192 -17.57 -2.28 -10.13
CA CYS A 192 -16.12 -2.09 -10.12
C CYS A 192 -15.44 -2.80 -11.30
N ARG A 193 -14.48 -2.10 -11.93
CA ARG A 193 -13.38 -2.71 -12.68
C ARG A 193 -12.14 -2.70 -11.79
N ILE A 194 -11.49 -3.84 -11.66
CA ILE A 194 -10.33 -4.07 -10.82
C ILE A 194 -9.20 -4.53 -11.72
N VAL A 195 -8.09 -3.80 -11.70
CA VAL A 195 -6.89 -4.11 -12.48
C VAL A 195 -5.72 -4.31 -11.53
N ILE A 196 -5.02 -5.42 -11.70
CA ILE A 196 -3.89 -5.83 -10.87
C ILE A 196 -2.69 -6.09 -11.77
N ASP A 197 -1.55 -5.48 -11.46
CA ASP A 197 -0.29 -5.88 -12.08
C ASP A 197 0.14 -7.27 -11.57
N ASP A 198 0.40 -8.20 -12.50
CA ASP A 198 0.59 -9.60 -12.12
C ASP A 198 1.97 -9.86 -11.52
N TYR A 199 2.00 -9.88 -10.18
CA TYR A 199 3.15 -10.26 -9.38
C TYR A 199 3.33 -11.79 -9.20
N GLY A 200 2.49 -12.59 -9.87
CA GLY A 200 2.28 -14.01 -9.60
C GLY A 200 1.17 -14.22 -8.57
N VAL A 201 -0.03 -13.72 -8.87
CA VAL A 201 -1.21 -13.77 -8.00
C VAL A 201 -1.50 -15.19 -7.54
N GLY A 202 -1.60 -15.39 -6.22
CA GLY A 202 -1.77 -16.71 -5.61
C GLY A 202 -3.23 -17.17 -5.49
N PRO A 203 -3.45 -18.38 -4.91
CA PRO A 203 -4.78 -18.97 -4.81
C PRO A 203 -5.78 -18.18 -3.98
N THR A 204 -5.31 -17.50 -2.92
CA THR A 204 -6.19 -16.74 -2.00
C THR A 204 -6.85 -15.59 -2.74
N LEU A 205 -6.06 -14.78 -3.43
CA LEU A 205 -6.60 -13.65 -4.19
C LEU A 205 -7.36 -14.12 -5.43
N ASN A 206 -6.88 -15.16 -6.16
CA ASN A 206 -7.62 -15.71 -7.30
C ASN A 206 -9.03 -16.20 -6.93
N ARG A 207 -9.19 -16.87 -5.79
CA ARG A 207 -10.51 -17.27 -5.27
C ARG A 207 -11.41 -16.07 -5.06
N PHE A 208 -10.87 -14.99 -4.50
CA PHE A 208 -11.62 -13.76 -4.27
C PHE A 208 -11.99 -13.03 -5.57
N LEU A 209 -11.06 -12.90 -6.52
CA LEU A 209 -11.34 -12.31 -7.83
C LEU A 209 -12.41 -13.10 -8.61
N ASN A 210 -12.42 -14.42 -8.49
CA ASN A 210 -13.47 -15.26 -9.08
C ASN A 210 -14.83 -15.00 -8.44
N PHE A 211 -14.90 -14.85 -7.11
CA PHE A 211 -16.12 -14.42 -6.43
C PHE A 211 -16.59 -13.05 -6.96
N LEU A 212 -15.70 -12.08 -7.10
CA LEU A 212 -16.05 -10.75 -7.61
C LEU A 212 -16.61 -10.81 -9.05
N LYS A 213 -16.03 -11.63 -9.92
CA LYS A 213 -16.57 -11.89 -11.27
C LYS A 213 -17.98 -12.47 -11.25
N GLN A 214 -18.27 -13.38 -10.31
CA GLN A 214 -19.63 -13.91 -10.11
C GLN A 214 -20.61 -12.84 -9.62
N GLN A 215 -20.12 -11.81 -8.91
CA GLN A 215 -20.89 -10.63 -8.53
C GLN A 215 -20.91 -9.54 -9.63
N ASN A 216 -20.62 -9.90 -10.89
CA ASN A 216 -20.62 -8.97 -12.04
C ASN A 216 -19.53 -7.89 -12.01
N ALA A 217 -18.56 -7.94 -11.10
CA ALA A 217 -17.38 -7.09 -11.18
C ALA A 217 -16.47 -7.52 -12.35
N GLU A 218 -15.72 -6.57 -12.92
CA GLU A 218 -14.67 -6.88 -13.88
C GLU A 218 -13.33 -6.98 -13.14
N ALA A 219 -12.67 -8.14 -13.20
CA ALA A 219 -11.38 -8.35 -12.54
C ALA A 219 -10.33 -8.82 -13.54
N ILE A 220 -9.30 -8.01 -13.72
CA ILE A 220 -8.22 -8.17 -14.70
C ILE A 220 -6.90 -8.31 -13.95
N VAL A 221 -6.18 -9.40 -14.24
CA VAL A 221 -4.79 -9.61 -13.83
C VAL A 221 -3.97 -9.60 -15.12
N ALA A 222 -3.02 -8.68 -15.24
CA ALA A 222 -2.25 -8.50 -16.45
C ALA A 222 -0.79 -8.17 -16.13
N HIS A 223 0.13 -8.60 -16.99
CA HIS A 223 1.50 -8.09 -16.98
C HIS A 223 1.55 -6.69 -17.58
N ASP A 224 2.40 -5.84 -16.99
CA ASP A 224 2.60 -4.44 -17.39
C ASP A 224 1.25 -3.70 -17.43
N ALA A 225 0.44 -3.90 -16.38
CA ALA A 225 -0.92 -3.37 -16.32
C ALA A 225 -0.93 -1.84 -16.38
N ASP A 226 0.12 -1.18 -15.86
CA ASP A 226 0.31 0.26 -15.86
C ASP A 226 0.49 0.87 -17.26
N GLU A 227 0.79 0.05 -18.27
CA GLU A 227 0.83 0.48 -19.68
C GLU A 227 -0.55 0.57 -20.33
N LYS A 228 -1.53 -0.18 -19.83
CA LYS A 228 -2.83 -0.39 -20.49
C LYS A 228 -3.99 0.23 -19.72
N TYR A 229 -3.86 0.33 -18.40
CA TYR A 229 -4.93 0.78 -17.51
C TYR A 229 -4.45 1.94 -16.64
N LEU A 230 -5.20 3.05 -16.68
CA LEU A 230 -4.87 4.26 -15.93
C LEU A 230 -4.86 3.99 -14.43
N GLU A 231 -5.80 3.18 -13.93
CA GLU A 231 -5.89 2.83 -12.53
C GLU A 231 -4.65 2.07 -12.02
N ALA A 232 -4.09 1.16 -12.82
CA ALA A 232 -2.84 0.47 -12.50
C ALA A 232 -1.65 1.43 -12.54
N LYS A 233 -1.64 2.36 -13.50
CA LYS A 233 -0.62 3.43 -13.57
C LYS A 233 -0.61 4.31 -12.33
N ILE A 234 -1.78 4.73 -11.86
CA ILE A 234 -1.91 5.55 -10.65
C ILE A 234 -1.48 4.76 -9.41
N ALA A 235 -1.86 3.49 -9.30
CA ALA A 235 -1.39 2.63 -8.20
C ALA A 235 0.14 2.52 -8.19
N SER A 236 0.76 2.31 -9.36
CA SER A 236 2.22 2.29 -9.53
C SER A 236 2.90 3.58 -9.10
N LEU A 237 2.30 4.72 -9.46
CA LEU A 237 2.81 6.03 -9.08
C LEU A 237 2.79 6.23 -7.56
N ILE A 238 1.68 5.87 -6.91
CA ILE A 238 1.53 6.02 -5.46
C ILE A 238 2.50 5.10 -4.71
N SER A 239 2.64 3.84 -5.13
CA SER A 239 3.58 2.90 -4.51
C SER A 239 5.03 3.36 -4.68
N LYS A 240 5.41 3.84 -5.88
CA LYS A 240 6.73 4.44 -6.16
C LYS A 240 7.00 5.68 -5.33
N ARG A 241 6.06 6.64 -5.27
CA ARG A 241 6.22 7.84 -4.43
C ARG A 241 6.54 7.48 -2.99
N ARG A 242 5.75 6.59 -2.41
CA ARG A 242 5.93 6.20 -1.00
C ARG A 242 7.28 5.53 -0.78
N ARG A 243 7.72 4.69 -1.71
CA ARG A 243 9.06 4.10 -1.63
C ARG A 243 10.16 5.16 -1.71
N GLU A 244 10.10 6.07 -2.68
CA GLU A 244 11.09 7.13 -2.83
C GLU A 244 11.12 8.05 -1.61
N GLU A 245 9.98 8.28 -0.95
CA GLU A 245 9.91 8.96 0.35
C GLU A 245 10.74 8.23 1.42
N PHE A 246 10.61 6.89 1.51
CA PHE A 246 11.40 6.08 2.45
C PHE A 246 12.89 6.10 2.11
N ILE A 247 13.25 5.93 0.84
CA ILE A 247 14.64 5.96 0.38
C ILE A 247 15.27 7.32 0.65
N LYS A 248 14.54 8.42 0.41
CA LYS A 248 14.98 9.77 0.75
C LYS A 248 15.26 9.90 2.26
N LYS A 249 14.33 9.49 3.13
CA LYS A 249 14.53 9.54 4.59
C LYS A 249 15.74 8.72 5.05
N ILE A 250 15.98 7.57 4.43
CA ILE A 250 17.15 6.73 4.73
C ILE A 250 18.44 7.44 4.32
N ASN A 251 18.50 8.01 3.12
CA ASN A 251 19.68 8.73 2.62
C ASN A 251 19.98 10.01 3.40
N ASP A 252 18.94 10.73 3.83
CA ASP A 252 19.06 11.96 4.62
C ASP A 252 19.51 11.69 6.07
N SER A 253 19.40 10.45 6.57
CA SER A 253 19.77 10.12 7.94
C SER A 253 21.29 9.95 8.09
N PRO A 254 21.98 10.79 8.90
CA PRO A 254 23.43 10.70 9.08
C PRO A 254 23.89 9.37 9.66
N GLU A 255 23.02 8.68 10.41
CA GLU A 255 23.33 7.38 11.03
C GLU A 255 23.57 6.27 10.01
N PHE A 256 22.98 6.40 8.82
CA PHE A 256 23.10 5.44 7.73
C PHE A 256 24.13 5.85 6.69
N GLN A 257 24.75 7.02 6.82
CA GLN A 257 25.87 7.40 5.97
C GLN A 257 27.16 6.73 6.45
N ILE A 258 28.03 6.38 5.49
CA ILE A 258 29.34 5.79 5.82
C ILE A 258 30.40 6.30 4.86
N ASN A 259 31.44 6.94 5.42
CA ASN A 259 32.55 7.51 4.65
C ASN A 259 32.10 8.43 3.50
N GLY A 260 31.08 9.25 3.74
CA GLY A 260 30.51 10.15 2.73
C GLY A 260 29.63 9.47 1.68
N LEU A 261 29.37 8.16 1.80
CA LEU A 261 28.44 7.44 0.93
C LEU A 261 27.04 7.41 1.55
N SER A 262 26.05 7.70 0.71
CA SER A 262 24.63 7.47 0.99
C SER A 262 24.25 6.04 0.57
N VAL A 263 23.04 5.61 0.92
CA VAL A 263 22.53 4.27 0.61
C VAL A 263 22.23 4.10 -0.90
N GLY A 264 21.96 5.20 -1.61
CA GLY A 264 21.60 5.19 -3.02
C GLY A 264 20.13 4.81 -3.25
N SER A 265 19.81 4.24 -4.42
CA SER A 265 18.43 3.90 -4.82
C SER A 265 17.89 2.60 -4.21
N GLY A 266 18.78 1.75 -3.69
CA GLY A 266 18.43 0.44 -3.16
C GLY A 266 18.35 -0.68 -4.21
N ASN A 267 18.53 -0.36 -5.49
CA ASN A 267 18.53 -1.35 -6.56
C ASN A 267 19.83 -2.17 -6.57
N ALA A 268 19.75 -3.45 -6.92
CA ALA A 268 20.92 -4.32 -7.03
C ALA A 268 21.90 -3.93 -8.15
N GLY A 269 21.46 -3.18 -9.15
CA GLY A 269 22.29 -2.61 -10.21
C GLY A 269 22.87 -1.23 -9.90
N ASP A 270 22.53 -0.63 -8.76
CA ASP A 270 23.04 0.68 -8.37
C ASP A 270 24.41 0.56 -7.70
N LEU A 271 25.44 1.13 -8.34
CA LEU A 271 26.81 1.13 -7.83
C LEU A 271 26.94 1.83 -6.48
N GLU A 272 26.15 2.88 -6.22
CA GLU A 272 26.16 3.58 -4.94
C GLU A 272 25.69 2.64 -3.82
N THR A 273 24.56 1.97 -4.04
CA THR A 273 24.01 0.97 -3.10
C THR A 273 24.98 -0.20 -2.86
N ILE A 274 25.59 -0.74 -3.91
CA ILE A 274 26.57 -1.84 -3.77
C ILE A 274 27.79 -1.39 -2.95
N ASN A 275 28.31 -0.18 -3.22
CA ASN A 275 29.47 0.35 -2.50
C ASN A 275 29.14 0.61 -1.04
N TRP A 276 27.96 1.19 -0.76
CA TRP A 276 27.46 1.38 0.60
C TRP A 276 27.36 0.05 1.35
N LEU A 277 26.73 -0.99 0.77
CA LEU A 277 26.60 -2.32 1.38
C LEU A 277 27.98 -2.92 1.72
N LYS A 278 28.93 -2.89 0.77
CA LYS A 278 30.28 -3.40 0.97
C LYS A 278 31.01 -2.66 2.10
N LYS A 279 30.92 -1.33 2.12
CA LYS A 279 31.55 -0.51 3.18
C LYS A 279 30.91 -0.75 4.53
N TRP A 280 29.58 -0.80 4.61
CA TRP A 280 28.85 -1.08 5.84
C TRP A 280 29.23 -2.44 6.44
N HIS A 281 29.27 -3.49 5.59
CA HIS A 281 29.71 -4.82 6.01
C HIS A 281 31.18 -4.86 6.43
N SER A 282 32.07 -4.19 5.69
CA SER A 282 33.51 -4.12 6.02
C SER A 282 33.78 -3.45 7.38
N ALA A 283 32.93 -2.50 7.76
CA ALA A 283 32.95 -1.86 9.07
C ALA A 283 32.39 -2.75 10.20
N ARG A 284 32.03 -4.00 9.90
CA ARG A 284 31.44 -4.98 10.83
C ARG A 284 30.19 -4.47 11.54
N ARG A 285 29.44 -3.58 10.90
CA ARG A 285 28.18 -3.05 11.41
C ARG A 285 27.07 -4.07 11.14
N LYS A 286 26.12 -4.16 12.07
CA LYS A 286 24.87 -4.91 11.85
C LYS A 286 24.09 -4.26 10.72
N TRP A 287 23.49 -5.07 9.84
CA TRP A 287 22.60 -4.55 8.80
C TRP A 287 21.46 -3.72 9.40
N PRO A 288 21.19 -2.50 8.87
CA PRO A 288 20.03 -1.73 9.25
C PRO A 288 18.74 -2.49 8.92
N TRP A 289 17.66 -2.11 9.62
CA TRP A 289 16.35 -2.76 9.50
C TRP A 289 15.75 -2.72 8.08
N PHE A 290 16.22 -1.81 7.24
CA PHE A 290 15.75 -1.64 5.87
C PHE A 290 16.47 -2.55 4.86
N VAL A 291 17.52 -3.29 5.23
CA VAL A 291 18.27 -4.15 4.30
C VAL A 291 17.66 -5.55 4.26
N LYS A 292 17.34 -6.04 3.05
CA LYS A 292 16.89 -7.41 2.82
C LYS A 292 18.08 -8.37 2.71
N THR A 293 18.44 -8.96 3.84
CA THR A 293 19.64 -9.79 4.01
C THR A 293 19.61 -11.12 3.26
N SER A 294 18.44 -11.57 2.83
CA SER A 294 18.27 -12.79 2.05
C SER A 294 18.58 -12.63 0.56
N PHE A 295 18.75 -11.40 0.08
CA PHE A 295 19.00 -11.12 -1.33
C PHE A 295 20.39 -11.59 -1.72
N LYS A 296 20.51 -12.09 -2.96
CA LYS A 296 21.75 -12.65 -3.52
C LYS A 296 22.95 -11.71 -3.31
N THR A 297 22.79 -10.42 -3.63
CA THR A 297 23.85 -9.40 -3.48
C THR A 297 24.34 -9.29 -2.03
N VAL A 298 23.45 -9.27 -1.04
CA VAL A 298 23.83 -9.15 0.37
C VAL A 298 24.50 -10.45 0.83
N ARG A 299 23.96 -11.61 0.44
CA ARG A 299 24.53 -12.93 0.75
C ARG A 299 25.95 -13.09 0.21
N GLU A 300 26.21 -12.63 -1.01
CA GLU A 300 27.54 -12.64 -1.63
C GLU A 300 28.52 -11.75 -0.87
N ILE A 301 28.09 -10.55 -0.44
CA ILE A 301 28.91 -9.65 0.40
C ILE A 301 29.24 -10.29 1.75
N GLU A 302 28.30 -11.05 2.33
CA GLU A 302 28.51 -11.81 3.56
C GLU A 302 29.31 -13.11 3.38
N GLY A 303 29.66 -13.49 2.15
CA GLY A 303 30.33 -14.76 1.86
C GLY A 303 29.46 -16.01 2.12
N LYS A 304 28.13 -15.88 2.08
CA LYS A 304 27.18 -16.97 2.32
C LYS A 304 26.62 -17.51 0.99
N GLY A 305 26.14 -18.76 0.99
CA GLY A 305 25.53 -19.37 -0.21
C GLY A 305 24.32 -18.58 -0.75
N THR A 306 24.09 -18.57 -2.05
CA THR A 306 23.12 -17.64 -2.67
C THR A 306 21.65 -18.10 -2.62
N LYS A 307 21.38 -19.39 -2.35
CA LYS A 307 20.02 -19.92 -2.23
C LYS A 307 19.53 -19.80 -0.77
N VAL A 308 18.40 -19.13 -0.59
CA VAL A 308 17.67 -19.05 0.68
C VAL A 308 16.32 -19.71 0.49
N GLN A 309 16.04 -20.76 1.25
CA GLN A 309 14.70 -21.37 1.27
C GLN A 309 13.76 -20.45 2.04
N LYS A 310 12.74 -19.94 1.36
CA LYS A 310 11.69 -19.12 1.96
C LYS A 310 10.63 -20.01 2.59
N LEU A 311 10.15 -19.63 3.77
CA LEU A 311 9.05 -20.31 4.45
C LEU A 311 7.71 -19.81 3.93
N THR A 312 6.67 -20.62 3.99
CA THR A 312 5.31 -20.10 3.85
C THR A 312 5.00 -19.23 5.07
N PRO A 313 4.48 -18.01 4.90
CA PRO A 313 4.11 -17.18 6.03
C PRO A 313 3.01 -17.88 6.85
N PRO A 314 3.14 -17.96 8.19
CA PRO A 314 2.21 -18.67 9.06
C PRO A 314 0.90 -17.88 9.28
N ILE A 315 0.32 -17.39 8.18
CA ILE A 315 -1.01 -16.79 8.14
C ILE A 315 -2.02 -17.95 8.11
N ARG A 316 -2.77 -18.12 9.20
CA ARG A 316 -3.60 -19.31 9.45
C ARG A 316 -5.08 -18.96 9.52
N GLU A 317 -5.82 -19.21 8.43
CA GLU A 317 -7.30 -19.11 8.39
C GLU A 317 -7.96 -19.93 9.51
N SER A 318 -7.36 -21.07 9.89
CA SER A 318 -7.87 -21.93 10.97
C SER A 318 -7.95 -21.26 12.36
N LEU A 319 -7.26 -20.12 12.55
CA LEU A 319 -7.34 -19.35 13.79
C LEU A 319 -8.51 -18.38 13.80
N LEU A 320 -9.24 -18.23 12.69
CA LEU A 320 -10.32 -17.26 12.55
C LEU A 320 -11.66 -18.00 12.48
N SER A 321 -12.71 -17.40 13.05
CA SER A 321 -14.07 -17.92 12.96
C SER A 321 -14.47 -18.14 11.50
N LYS A 322 -15.23 -19.22 11.26
CA LYS A 322 -15.79 -19.51 9.93
C LYS A 322 -16.59 -18.32 9.41
N GLU A 323 -17.40 -17.71 10.27
CA GLU A 323 -18.17 -16.49 9.94
C GLU A 323 -17.28 -15.37 9.41
N PHE A 324 -16.17 -15.05 10.09
CA PHE A 324 -15.22 -14.03 9.63
C PHE A 324 -14.63 -14.37 8.27
N ILE A 325 -14.20 -15.62 8.07
CA ILE A 325 -13.62 -16.07 6.79
C ILE A 325 -14.64 -16.00 5.66
N ASP A 326 -15.88 -16.42 5.91
CA ASP A 326 -16.96 -16.40 4.93
C ASP A 326 -17.31 -14.95 4.53
N GLU A 327 -17.35 -14.02 5.49
CA GLU A 327 -17.57 -12.60 5.24
C GLU A 327 -16.40 -11.97 4.47
N PHE A 328 -15.16 -12.25 4.87
CA PHE A 328 -13.97 -11.74 4.21
C PHE A 328 -13.85 -12.24 2.77
N ASN A 329 -14.20 -13.51 2.50
CA ASN A 329 -14.25 -14.06 1.15
C ASN A 329 -15.37 -13.48 0.29
N LYS A 330 -16.39 -12.86 0.90
CA LYS A 330 -17.43 -12.08 0.22
C LYS A 330 -17.09 -10.59 0.08
N GLY A 331 -15.86 -10.20 0.42
CA GLY A 331 -15.39 -8.82 0.33
C GLY A 331 -15.84 -7.94 1.50
N ARG A 332 -16.35 -8.55 2.58
CA ARG A 332 -16.78 -7.85 3.79
C ARG A 332 -15.78 -8.12 4.91
N LEU A 333 -14.88 -7.18 5.14
CA LEU A 333 -14.08 -7.18 6.37
C LEU A 333 -14.96 -6.69 7.52
N SER A 334 -15.22 -7.55 8.51
CA SER A 334 -16.01 -7.22 9.69
C SER A 334 -15.34 -7.72 10.96
N VAL A 335 -14.90 -6.80 11.82
CA VAL A 335 -14.39 -7.16 13.16
C VAL A 335 -15.50 -7.73 14.05
N GLU A 336 -16.77 -7.47 13.72
CA GLU A 336 -17.93 -8.04 14.41
C GLU A 336 -18.12 -9.54 14.13
N ALA A 337 -17.69 -10.03 12.98
CA ALA A 337 -17.68 -11.47 12.68
C ALA A 337 -16.44 -12.17 13.29
N LEU A 338 -15.42 -11.41 13.69
CA LEU A 338 -14.14 -11.95 14.14
C LEU A 338 -14.26 -12.63 15.52
N SER A 339 -13.81 -13.88 15.57
CA SER A 339 -13.39 -14.56 16.79
C SER A 339 -12.11 -15.33 16.51
N VAL A 340 -11.24 -15.46 17.51
CA VAL A 340 -10.02 -16.26 17.40
C VAL A 340 -10.25 -17.67 17.94
N ILE A 341 -10.10 -18.67 17.08
CA ILE A 341 -10.20 -20.08 17.44
C ILE A 341 -8.92 -20.53 18.11
N CYS A 342 -9.01 -21.04 19.34
CA CYS A 342 -7.86 -21.57 20.04
C CYS A 342 -7.47 -22.94 19.48
N PRO A 343 -6.25 -23.13 18.94
CA PRO A 343 -5.84 -24.42 18.40
C PRO A 343 -5.60 -25.47 19.51
N ASN A 344 -5.56 -25.06 20.78
CA ASN A 344 -5.27 -25.96 21.89
C ASN A 344 -6.52 -26.58 22.53
N CYS A 345 -7.65 -25.87 22.53
CA CYS A 345 -8.90 -26.33 23.17
C CYS A 345 -10.14 -26.21 22.29
N GLY A 346 -10.04 -25.55 21.12
CA GLY A 346 -11.15 -25.38 20.19
C GLY A 346 -12.03 -24.16 20.44
N ASP A 347 -11.90 -23.49 21.58
CA ASP A 347 -12.74 -22.34 21.94
C ASP A 347 -12.67 -21.22 20.91
N ALA A 348 -13.84 -20.68 20.54
CA ALA A 348 -13.96 -19.46 19.78
C ALA A 348 -13.96 -18.25 20.71
N ASN A 349 -12.94 -17.40 20.59
CA ASN A 349 -12.70 -16.32 21.53
C ASN A 349 -13.02 -14.96 20.90
N LYS A 350 -14.05 -14.29 21.41
CA LYS A 350 -14.36 -12.89 21.05
C LYS A 350 -13.42 -11.89 21.71
N SER A 351 -12.76 -12.33 22.78
CA SER A 351 -11.65 -11.61 23.40
C SER A 351 -10.52 -12.57 23.72
N VAL A 352 -9.28 -12.14 23.52
CA VAL A 352 -8.07 -12.89 23.89
C VAL A 352 -7.27 -12.10 24.91
N THR A 353 -6.52 -12.80 25.77
CA THR A 353 -5.60 -12.13 26.69
C THR A 353 -4.28 -11.85 25.97
N PHE A 354 -3.75 -10.64 26.04
CA PHE A 354 -2.42 -10.31 25.56
C PHE A 354 -1.49 -10.11 26.75
N ALA A 355 -0.37 -10.82 26.76
CA ALA A 355 0.60 -10.70 27.84
C ALA A 355 2.01 -10.58 27.29
N ILE A 356 2.82 -9.73 27.92
CA ILE A 356 4.28 -9.72 27.78
C ILE A 356 4.85 -10.49 28.98
N PHE A 357 5.58 -11.58 28.71
CA PHE A 357 6.19 -12.46 29.71
C PHE A 357 7.62 -12.80 29.30
N GLU A 358 8.37 -13.43 30.21
CA GLU A 358 9.75 -13.84 29.94
C GLU A 358 9.81 -15.33 29.59
N GLU A 359 10.44 -15.65 28.47
CA GLU A 359 10.68 -17.01 28.02
C GLU A 359 12.16 -17.15 27.62
N LYS A 360 12.89 -18.04 28.30
CA LYS A 360 14.33 -18.30 28.06
C LYS A 360 15.18 -17.02 28.06
N GLY A 361 14.95 -16.13 29.02
CA GLY A 361 15.68 -14.86 29.17
C GLY A 361 15.32 -13.79 28.14
N LYS A 362 14.24 -13.99 27.36
CA LYS A 362 13.74 -13.02 26.37
C LYS A 362 12.32 -12.61 26.71
N LYS A 363 12.04 -11.31 26.58
CA LYS A 363 10.66 -10.81 26.63
C LYS A 363 9.92 -11.27 25.38
N VAL A 364 8.81 -11.97 25.58
CA VAL A 364 7.92 -12.47 24.55
C VAL A 364 6.51 -11.98 24.86
N SER A 365 5.81 -11.53 23.84
CA SER A 365 4.42 -11.12 23.86
C SER A 365 3.60 -12.06 22.98
N GLY A 366 2.34 -12.24 23.34
CA GLY A 366 1.44 -13.04 22.53
C GLY A 366 0.02 -13.06 23.06
N ALA A 367 -0.89 -13.48 22.18
CA ALA A 367 -2.27 -13.77 22.53
C ALA A 367 -2.36 -15.13 23.24
N LYS A 368 -3.14 -15.18 24.32
CA LYS A 368 -3.47 -16.37 25.10
C LYS A 368 -4.98 -16.59 25.07
N CYS A 369 -5.38 -17.85 24.99
CA CYS A 369 -6.78 -18.22 25.12
C CYS A 369 -7.26 -17.95 26.56
N PRO A 370 -8.35 -17.20 26.76
CA PRO A 370 -8.93 -16.98 28.09
C PRO A 370 -9.29 -18.26 28.82
N SER A 371 -9.70 -19.31 28.11
CA SER A 371 -10.15 -20.57 28.71
C SER A 371 -8.98 -21.45 29.14
N CYS A 372 -8.12 -21.87 28.20
CA CYS A 372 -7.02 -22.80 28.51
C CYS A 372 -5.69 -22.12 28.90
N LYS A 373 -5.63 -20.78 28.85
CA LYS A 373 -4.44 -19.94 29.17
C LYS A 373 -3.19 -20.18 28.31
N LYS A 374 -3.25 -21.10 27.35
CA LYS A 374 -2.16 -21.39 26.41
C LYS A 374 -2.03 -20.30 25.35
N LEU A 375 -0.81 -20.12 24.85
CA LEU A 375 -0.51 -19.22 23.75
C LEU A 375 -1.21 -19.68 22.46
N ILE A 376 -1.71 -18.71 21.71
CA ILE A 376 -2.25 -18.88 20.37
C ILE A 376 -1.14 -18.45 19.41
N ASN A 377 -0.28 -19.42 19.08
CA ASN A 377 0.80 -19.20 18.13
C ASN A 377 0.26 -18.69 16.80
N ASP A 378 1.02 -17.81 16.15
CA ASP A 378 0.69 -17.17 14.88
C ASP A 378 -0.53 -16.23 14.89
N ALA A 379 -1.15 -15.97 16.05
CA ALA A 379 -2.25 -15.02 16.15
C ALA A 379 -1.85 -13.61 15.67
N GLY A 380 -0.67 -13.12 16.08
CA GLY A 380 -0.23 -11.76 15.73
C GLY A 380 -0.09 -11.54 14.22
N ILE A 381 0.63 -12.42 13.52
CA ILE A 381 0.79 -12.32 12.06
C ILE A 381 -0.52 -12.59 11.32
N THR A 382 -1.37 -13.50 11.81
CA THR A 382 -2.67 -13.77 11.19
C THR A 382 -3.59 -12.54 11.31
N LEU A 383 -3.73 -11.99 12.52
CA LEU A 383 -4.54 -10.80 12.76
C LEU A 383 -3.98 -9.57 12.04
N ARG A 384 -2.66 -9.42 11.95
CA ARG A 384 -2.00 -8.35 11.19
C ARG A 384 -2.46 -8.32 9.75
N TYR A 385 -2.52 -9.45 9.05
CA TYR A 385 -2.85 -9.44 7.62
C TYR A 385 -4.35 -9.49 7.33
N TYR A 386 -5.16 -10.14 8.17
CA TYR A 386 -6.61 -10.11 7.98
C TYR A 386 -7.26 -8.80 8.48
N CYS A 387 -6.82 -8.27 9.62
CA CYS A 387 -7.45 -7.09 10.24
C CYS A 387 -6.68 -5.81 9.95
N GLY A 388 -5.36 -5.79 10.19
CA GLY A 388 -4.48 -4.66 9.87
C GLY A 388 -4.56 -3.44 10.79
N TYR A 389 -5.66 -3.29 11.54
CA TYR A 389 -5.92 -2.12 12.38
C TYR A 389 -6.05 -2.54 13.84
N ALA A 390 -5.45 -1.76 14.72
CA ALA A 390 -5.53 -1.91 16.16
C ALA A 390 -5.83 -0.55 16.81
N LEU A 391 -6.76 -0.54 17.75
CA LEU A 391 -7.23 0.67 18.41
C LEU A 391 -6.99 0.52 19.92
N PRO A 392 -5.94 1.14 20.48
CA PRO A 392 -5.72 1.19 21.91
C PRO A 392 -6.63 2.22 22.57
N ASP A 393 -7.22 1.87 23.72
CA ASP A 393 -7.83 2.85 24.60
C ASP A 393 -6.78 3.61 25.44
N SER A 394 -7.23 4.56 26.26
CA SER A 394 -6.37 5.33 27.16
C SER A 394 -5.58 4.49 28.15
N SER A 395 -6.13 3.35 28.59
CA SER A 395 -5.46 2.44 29.53
C SER A 395 -4.21 1.80 28.89
N ILE A 396 -4.26 1.50 27.59
CA ILE A 396 -3.15 0.93 26.83
C ILE A 396 -2.07 1.96 26.57
N ILE A 397 -2.46 3.17 26.15
CA ILE A 397 -1.53 4.26 25.87
C ILE A 397 -0.76 4.64 27.15
N ARG A 398 -1.44 4.83 28.28
CA ARG A 398 -0.79 5.15 29.56
C ARG A 398 0.18 4.07 30.05
N ARG A 399 -0.06 2.79 29.70
CA ARG A 399 0.83 1.67 30.05
C ARG A 399 2.09 1.59 29.16
N GLY A 400 2.11 2.31 28.04
CA GLY A 400 3.14 2.20 27.03
C GLY A 400 3.27 0.78 26.46
N LEU A 401 2.15 0.07 26.32
CA LEU A 401 2.15 -1.36 26.00
C LEU A 401 2.70 -1.62 24.59
N ILE A 402 2.27 -0.82 23.62
CA ILE A 402 2.58 -1.05 22.21
C ILE A 402 4.07 -0.82 21.97
N SER A 403 4.66 0.27 22.48
CA SER A 403 6.11 0.49 22.37
C SER A 403 6.93 -0.63 23.00
N LYS A 404 6.55 -1.10 24.21
CA LYS A 404 7.20 -2.24 24.88
C LYS A 404 7.12 -3.55 24.08
N ASP A 405 5.99 -3.80 23.40
CA ASP A 405 5.84 -4.93 22.49
C ASP A 405 6.76 -4.77 21.26
N LEU A 406 6.76 -3.60 20.63
CA LEU A 406 7.58 -3.32 19.46
C LEU A 406 9.08 -3.44 19.76
N GLU A 407 9.52 -3.13 20.97
CA GLU A 407 10.90 -3.33 21.44
C GLU A 407 11.26 -4.82 21.63
N SER A 408 10.27 -5.69 21.83
CA SER A 408 10.45 -7.11 22.16
C SER A 408 10.07 -8.04 21.01
N SER A 409 8.92 -8.70 21.11
CA SER A 409 8.41 -9.75 20.20
C SER A 409 7.57 -9.23 19.05
N ARG A 410 7.23 -7.93 19.05
CA ARG A 410 6.74 -7.20 17.87
C ARG A 410 5.40 -7.72 17.35
N PHE A 411 4.49 -8.07 18.25
CA PHE A 411 3.15 -8.50 17.88
C PHE A 411 2.44 -7.42 17.03
N PHE A 412 2.47 -6.16 17.50
CA PHE A 412 1.80 -5.02 16.87
C PHE A 412 2.60 -4.37 15.74
N GLU A 413 3.76 -4.92 15.37
CA GLU A 413 4.47 -4.46 14.17
C GLU A 413 3.56 -4.63 12.94
N GLY A 414 3.70 -3.80 11.91
CA GLY A 414 2.88 -3.81 10.71
C GLY A 414 1.40 -3.44 10.88
N PHE A 415 0.90 -3.19 12.10
CA PHE A 415 -0.45 -2.67 12.30
C PHE A 415 -0.51 -1.16 12.05
N THR A 416 -1.67 -0.70 11.58
CA THR A 416 -2.11 0.68 11.75
C THR A 416 -2.68 0.85 13.15
N ILE A 417 -2.03 1.69 13.96
CA ILE A 417 -2.50 2.05 15.29
C ILE A 417 -3.38 3.28 15.15
N VAL A 418 -4.69 3.08 15.36
CA VAL A 418 -5.72 4.10 15.27
C VAL A 418 -5.89 4.76 16.64
N ILE A 419 -5.67 6.07 16.73
CA ILE A 419 -5.79 6.86 17.95
C ILE A 419 -7.02 7.77 17.85
N PRO A 420 -8.13 7.44 18.52
CA PRO A 420 -9.27 8.35 18.63
C PRO A 420 -8.89 9.69 19.25
N ALA A 421 -9.47 10.80 18.77
CA ALA A 421 -9.27 12.14 19.34
C ALA A 421 -9.54 12.17 20.85
N VAL A 422 -10.50 11.38 21.32
CA VAL A 422 -10.80 11.22 22.75
C VAL A 422 -9.64 10.58 23.54
N VAL A 423 -9.02 9.53 22.99
CA VAL A 423 -7.82 8.89 23.59
C VAL A 423 -6.63 9.84 23.55
N ARG A 424 -6.46 10.57 22.43
CA ARG A 424 -5.41 11.59 22.29
C ARG A 424 -5.55 12.69 23.33
N LYS A 425 -6.73 13.28 23.49
CA LYS A 425 -7.02 14.33 24.48
C LYS A 425 -6.68 13.86 25.90
N GLU A 426 -7.07 12.64 26.25
CA GLU A 426 -6.83 12.06 27.58
C GLU A 426 -5.38 11.68 27.88
N CYS A 427 -4.58 11.46 26.84
CA CYS A 427 -3.23 10.90 26.96
C CYS A 427 -2.13 11.88 26.59
N ASP A 428 -2.44 13.13 26.21
CA ASP A 428 -1.43 14.14 25.84
C ASP A 428 -0.63 14.71 27.03
N VAL A 429 -0.60 13.97 28.14
CA VAL A 429 0.12 14.32 29.37
C VAL A 429 0.83 13.10 29.97
N GLY A 430 1.87 13.36 30.77
CA GLY A 430 2.54 12.34 31.57
C GLY A 430 3.04 11.12 30.76
N ALA A 431 2.60 9.93 31.17
CA ALA A 431 3.01 8.67 30.54
C ALA A 431 2.45 8.49 29.12
N GLY A 432 1.25 9.01 28.84
CA GLY A 432 0.63 8.88 27.52
C GLY A 432 1.39 9.67 26.46
N LYS A 433 1.83 10.89 26.79
CA LYS A 433 2.64 11.72 25.90
C LYS A 433 3.95 11.02 25.50
N LYS A 434 4.62 10.39 26.48
CA LYS A 434 5.84 9.59 26.24
C LYS A 434 5.58 8.39 25.34
N GLU A 435 4.41 7.75 25.45
CA GLU A 435 4.05 6.67 24.53
C GLU A 435 3.83 7.19 23.11
N PHE A 436 3.13 8.32 22.93
CA PHE A 436 2.94 8.92 21.61
C PHE A 436 4.27 9.30 20.93
N GLU A 437 5.24 9.82 21.68
CA GLU A 437 6.60 10.09 21.20
C GLU A 437 7.26 8.79 20.69
N ARG A 438 7.24 7.70 21.48
CA ARG A 438 7.81 6.40 21.09
C ARG A 438 7.11 5.77 19.90
N LEU A 439 5.78 5.82 19.86
CA LEU A 439 5.01 5.31 18.73
C LEU A 439 5.36 6.10 17.46
N SER A 440 5.56 7.41 17.56
CA SER A 440 5.98 8.26 16.44
C SER A 440 7.35 7.85 15.90
N GLU A 441 8.29 7.47 16.77
CA GLU A 441 9.58 6.90 16.34
C GLU A 441 9.44 5.55 15.64
N PHE A 442 8.53 4.68 16.09
CA PHE A 442 8.29 3.42 15.39
C PHE A 442 7.58 3.61 14.06
N ALA A 443 6.66 4.58 13.98
CA ALA A 443 6.00 4.96 12.75
C ALA A 443 6.97 5.57 11.73
N SER A 444 7.91 6.41 12.18
CA SER A 444 8.93 6.99 11.30
C SER A 444 9.88 5.94 10.72
N LYS A 445 10.15 4.87 11.48
CA LYS A 445 10.88 3.66 11.03
C LYS A 445 10.03 2.71 10.18
N GLY A 446 8.77 3.02 9.93
CA GLY A 446 7.84 2.16 9.18
C GLY A 446 7.57 0.81 9.84
N ARG A 447 7.70 0.72 11.18
CA ARG A 447 7.38 -0.49 11.95
C ARG A 447 5.91 -0.60 12.30
N ILE A 448 5.21 0.53 12.37
CA ILE A 448 3.76 0.65 12.48
C ILE A 448 3.30 1.82 11.60
N LYS A 449 2.00 1.98 11.44
CA LYS A 449 1.42 3.27 11.01
C LYS A 449 0.67 3.88 12.18
N LEU A 450 0.61 5.21 12.21
CA LEU A 450 -0.20 5.95 13.17
C LEU A 450 -1.24 6.74 12.41
N GLU A 451 -2.48 6.63 12.86
CA GLU A 451 -3.61 7.40 12.34
C GLU A 451 -4.34 8.03 13.51
N THR A 452 -4.52 9.35 13.50
CA THR A 452 -5.40 10.02 14.47
C THR A 452 -6.74 10.29 13.80
N ILE A 453 -7.83 9.95 14.49
CA ILE A 453 -9.18 10.09 13.95
C ILE A 453 -9.99 11.12 14.75
N GLY A 454 -10.78 11.93 14.06
CA GLY A 454 -11.48 13.08 14.64
C GLY A 454 -10.55 14.24 15.04
N ARG A 455 -11.13 15.33 15.54
CA ARG A 455 -10.39 16.52 16.00
C ARG A 455 -10.50 16.66 17.51
N VAL A 456 -9.36 16.92 18.16
CA VAL A 456 -9.32 17.12 19.63
C VAL A 456 -10.14 18.33 20.05
N GLU A 457 -10.18 19.37 19.22
CA GLU A 457 -10.96 20.60 19.42
C GLU A 457 -12.48 20.35 19.46
N GLU A 458 -12.95 19.29 18.80
CA GLU A 458 -14.36 18.90 18.75
C GLU A 458 -14.77 18.03 19.95
N ILE A 459 -13.81 17.63 20.79
CA ILE A 459 -14.07 16.83 22.00
C ILE A 459 -14.40 17.78 23.16
N PRO A 460 -15.57 17.68 23.79
CA PRO A 460 -15.95 18.49 24.95
C PRO A 460 -14.93 18.40 26.10
N ASP A 461 -14.83 19.43 26.94
CA ASP A 461 -13.94 19.40 28.12
C ASP A 461 -14.47 18.50 29.24
N ALA A 462 -15.79 18.36 29.32
CA ALA A 462 -16.46 17.39 30.18
C ALA A 462 -17.34 16.48 29.32
N PHE A 463 -17.04 15.18 29.32
CA PHE A 463 -17.90 14.12 28.80
C PHE A 463 -17.78 12.91 29.74
N SER A 464 -18.82 12.10 29.80
CA SER A 464 -18.88 10.94 30.68
C SER A 464 -17.95 9.83 30.21
N SER A 465 -17.58 8.93 31.13
CA SER A 465 -16.85 7.71 30.78
C SER A 465 -17.63 6.82 29.81
N VAL A 466 -18.98 6.86 29.86
CA VAL A 466 -19.83 6.10 28.94
C VAL A 466 -19.74 6.64 27.52
N GLU A 467 -19.89 7.95 27.33
CA GLU A 467 -19.77 8.59 26.01
C GLU A 467 -18.38 8.38 25.40
N ARG A 468 -17.34 8.35 26.24
CA ARG A 468 -15.99 8.02 25.81
C ARG A 468 -15.93 6.61 25.24
N ASP A 469 -16.43 5.64 25.99
CA ASP A 469 -16.31 4.24 25.63
C ASP A 469 -17.15 3.92 24.39
N GLU A 470 -18.30 4.58 24.24
CA GLU A 470 -19.11 4.59 23.02
C GLU A 470 -18.34 5.09 21.80
N ARG A 471 -17.63 6.22 21.92
CA ARG A 471 -16.82 6.79 20.81
C ARG A 471 -15.66 5.88 20.43
N ILE A 472 -14.98 5.28 21.41
CA ILE A 472 -13.87 4.34 21.20
C ILE A 472 -14.36 3.08 20.47
N VAL A 473 -15.46 2.48 20.91
CA VAL A 473 -16.04 1.29 20.28
C VAL A 473 -16.59 1.60 18.89
N SER A 474 -17.24 2.75 18.70
CA SER A 474 -17.72 3.19 17.39
C SER A 474 -16.57 3.35 16.39
N SER A 475 -15.46 3.93 16.86
CA SER A 475 -14.24 4.05 16.06
C SER A 475 -13.66 2.67 15.69
N ALA A 476 -13.70 1.70 16.61
CA ALA A 476 -13.22 0.35 16.33
C ALA A 476 -14.06 -0.34 15.25
N LEU A 477 -15.39 -0.17 15.29
CA LEU A 477 -16.30 -0.68 14.25
C LEU A 477 -16.07 0.02 12.91
N GLU A 478 -15.97 1.36 12.93
CA GLU A 478 -15.73 2.16 11.73
C GLU A 478 -14.41 1.77 11.05
N TYR A 479 -13.38 1.42 11.80
CA TYR A 479 -12.07 1.05 11.23
C TYR A 479 -11.85 -0.45 11.09
N ASN A 480 -12.83 -1.30 11.47
CA ASN A 480 -12.61 -2.74 11.63
C ASN A 480 -11.36 -3.07 12.46
N ALA A 481 -11.13 -2.26 13.49
CA ALA A 481 -9.93 -2.33 14.31
C ALA A 481 -10.12 -3.27 15.50
N ILE A 482 -9.05 -4.00 15.83
CA ILE A 482 -8.98 -4.77 17.06
C ILE A 482 -8.89 -3.79 18.23
N LEU A 483 -9.87 -3.82 19.14
CA LEU A 483 -9.82 -3.00 20.34
C LEU A 483 -8.80 -3.59 21.33
N ILE A 484 -7.93 -2.75 21.89
CA ILE A 484 -7.00 -3.15 22.93
C ILE A 484 -7.35 -2.36 24.20
N THR A 485 -7.58 -3.06 25.31
CA THR A 485 -7.96 -2.44 26.58
C THR A 485 -7.45 -3.23 27.78
N ALA A 486 -7.15 -2.52 28.86
CA ALA A 486 -6.88 -3.09 30.19
C ALA A 486 -7.99 -2.73 31.20
N ASP A 487 -9.13 -2.22 30.72
CA ASP A 487 -10.31 -1.88 31.51
C ASP A 487 -11.38 -2.96 31.34
N ASP A 488 -11.80 -3.58 32.45
CA ASP A 488 -12.81 -4.63 32.45
C ASP A 488 -14.18 -4.15 31.96
N SER A 489 -14.53 -2.88 32.25
CA SER A 489 -15.79 -2.28 31.81
C SER A 489 -15.80 -2.06 30.29
N MET A 490 -14.70 -1.54 29.74
CA MET A 490 -14.50 -1.40 28.30
C MET A 490 -14.49 -2.76 27.59
N LYS A 491 -13.84 -3.77 28.18
CA LYS A 491 -13.85 -5.14 27.65
C LYS A 491 -15.27 -5.69 27.59
N LEU A 492 -16.05 -5.57 28.66
CA LEU A 492 -17.43 -6.04 28.68
C LEU A 492 -18.28 -5.31 27.64
N TYR A 493 -18.13 -3.99 27.57
CA TYR A 493 -18.86 -3.15 26.64
C TYR A 493 -18.55 -3.48 25.17
N SER A 494 -17.28 -3.58 24.81
CA SER A 494 -16.84 -3.94 23.45
C SER A 494 -17.31 -5.32 23.01
N ILE A 495 -17.23 -6.33 23.90
CA ILE A 495 -17.76 -7.67 23.62
C ILE A 495 -19.28 -7.62 23.39
N SER A 496 -20.03 -6.82 24.17
CA SER A 496 -21.48 -6.67 23.98
C SER A 496 -21.86 -6.04 22.63
N LYS A 497 -20.92 -5.31 22.01
CA LYS A 497 -21.02 -4.72 20.67
C LYS A 497 -20.34 -5.57 19.60
N ASN A 498 -20.00 -6.82 19.92
CA ASN A 498 -19.30 -7.77 19.05
C ASN A 498 -17.92 -7.31 18.55
N VAL A 499 -17.32 -6.27 19.12
CA VAL A 499 -15.96 -5.88 18.75
C VAL A 499 -14.98 -6.91 19.32
N PHE A 500 -14.08 -7.41 18.47
CA PHE A 500 -13.02 -8.31 18.93
C PHE A 500 -12.00 -7.54 19.78
N THR A 501 -11.71 -8.07 20.98
CA THR A 501 -10.95 -7.34 22.00
C THR A 501 -9.71 -8.09 22.47
N MET A 502 -8.54 -7.45 22.40
CA MET A 502 -7.33 -7.89 23.08
C MET A 502 -7.27 -7.27 24.49
N PHE A 503 -7.42 -8.11 25.50
CA PHE A 503 -7.43 -7.68 26.91
C PHE A 503 -6.09 -7.92 27.59
N ILE A 504 -5.60 -6.97 28.40
CA ILE A 504 -4.25 -7.01 29.02
C ILE A 504 -4.25 -7.59 30.42
#